data_AF-R9LYJ2-F1
#
_entry.id   AF-R9LYJ2-F1
#
_cell.length_a   1.000
_cell.length_b   1.000
_cell.length_c   1.000
_cell.angle_alpha   90.00
_cell.angle_beta   90.00
_cell.angle_gamma   90.00
#
_symmetry.space_group_name_H-M   'P 1'
#
loop_
_entity.id
_entity.type
_entity.pdbx_description
1 polymer ?
#
loop_
_entity_poly.entity_id
_entity_poly.type
_entity_poly.pdbx_seq_one_letter_code
_entity_poly.pdbx_strand_id
1 'polypeptide(L)'
;MRAIEKNTKKQAVAPKSVPITKKEFEGQHNTRIYWLGGGAAMISSHGTNILIDPVLEGFDMNLIIENPLPINEVGKVDGVCITHIDNDHFSKRTLHDIEDRVDTMIAPGYVADVMKEERFPVQKKGIWEEFVIGNVEGHLTPARHNWQNGSSKYNFRYWKEEDYCGYWFKTKDGTIWMPGDSQLLDCQLTMPDPDVILFDFADNEWHITLNGAIKLANAYPNADLICIHWGTVDAPDMTPFNGNPEDLLGRVVNPNRIHVLGAGEAFVMKPKKERRKRLGNTELMVSDVCLGCMGFGEPDHGQHQWTLGYDQTKAILKAAWMAGINFFDTAPAYSDGDSEAFIGRFLKEEKIDRSDVVLATKFFPRTFDEIERDISMKEHIETNLNASLKRLQSEYVDLYILHMWDYNTPIEETLCALNDLVKAGKVRYIGISNAYAWQVAMANTIATERGWTPFASIQGHYNLIFREEEREMIDCAKFFGMGITPYSSLAAGRLARNKKVDTKRLELDGYARFKYGKTEQIDQVIIDREEEIANRLHVSMTAVALAWLIAKGCVPIAGATNPAQIDALKEASKIHLDQETIDYLDELYVPHVLVGVMVQNKRESSPFSNKKTDMKKLEND
;
A
#
# COMPACT_ATOMS: atom_id res chain seq x y z
N MET A 1 -10.15 18.91 -5.19
CA MET A 1 -10.94 18.87 -6.45
C MET A 1 -11.17 20.30 -6.94
N ARG A 2 -11.15 20.55 -8.26
CA ARG A 2 -11.56 21.82 -8.88
C ARG A 2 -13.07 22.03 -8.63
N ALA A 3 -13.53 23.25 -8.41
CA ALA A 3 -14.96 23.54 -8.28
C ALA A 3 -15.69 23.24 -9.61
N ILE A 4 -16.89 22.67 -9.54
CA ILE A 4 -17.67 22.31 -10.74
C ILE A 4 -18.68 23.42 -11.04
N GLU A 5 -18.66 23.93 -12.26
CA GLU A 5 -19.61 24.93 -12.71
C GLU A 5 -20.91 24.26 -13.17
N LYS A 6 -22.03 24.98 -12.98
CA LYS A 6 -23.34 24.57 -13.50
C LYS A 6 -23.84 25.60 -14.51
N ASN A 7 -24.34 25.15 -15.65
CA ASN A 7 -24.93 26.05 -16.66
C ASN A 7 -26.28 26.61 -16.19
N THR A 8 -26.90 27.45 -17.02
CA THR A 8 -28.23 28.04 -16.75
C THR A 8 -29.35 27.01 -16.58
N LYS A 9 -29.16 25.78 -17.08
CA LYS A 9 -30.07 24.64 -16.94
C LYS A 9 -29.75 23.77 -15.70
N LYS A 10 -28.83 24.21 -14.85
CA LYS A 10 -28.31 23.52 -13.64
C LYS A 10 -27.55 22.21 -13.90
N GLN A 11 -27.17 21.95 -15.16
CA GLN A 11 -26.32 20.80 -15.51
C GLN A 11 -24.87 21.11 -15.14
N ALA A 12 -24.16 20.14 -14.56
CA ALA A 12 -22.72 20.22 -14.34
C ALA A 12 -21.98 20.28 -15.69
N VAL A 13 -20.97 21.14 -15.79
CA VAL A 13 -20.22 21.37 -17.04
C VAL A 13 -18.74 21.09 -16.81
N ALA A 14 -18.14 20.41 -17.79
CA ALA A 14 -16.71 20.18 -17.80
C ALA A 14 -15.93 21.52 -17.82
N PRO A 15 -14.75 21.59 -17.19
CA PRO A 15 -13.87 22.75 -17.33
C PRO A 15 -13.54 23.02 -18.81
N LYS A 16 -13.15 24.26 -19.12
CA LYS A 16 -12.77 24.68 -20.47
C LYS A 16 -11.75 23.71 -21.09
N SER A 17 -11.99 23.33 -22.35
CA SER A 17 -11.09 22.47 -23.11
C SER A 17 -9.69 23.08 -23.27
N VAL A 18 -8.69 22.21 -23.30
CA VAL A 18 -7.29 22.51 -23.61
C VAL A 18 -6.96 21.87 -24.97
N PRO A 19 -6.56 22.66 -25.98
CA PRO A 19 -6.21 22.10 -27.28
C PRO A 19 -5.01 21.15 -27.22
N ILE A 20 -5.16 19.98 -27.83
CA ILE A 20 -4.12 19.00 -28.11
C ILE A 20 -3.61 19.26 -29.53
N THR A 21 -2.29 19.33 -29.68
CA THR A 21 -1.63 19.52 -30.97
C THR A 21 -0.80 18.29 -31.33
N LYS A 22 -0.25 18.26 -32.55
CA LYS A 22 0.68 17.19 -32.96
C LYS A 22 1.85 16.97 -31.99
N LYS A 23 2.26 18.01 -31.25
CA LYS A 23 3.36 17.94 -30.28
C LYS A 23 3.09 16.94 -29.16
N GLU A 24 1.84 16.77 -28.76
CA GLU A 24 1.46 15.84 -27.69
C GLU A 24 1.61 14.37 -28.10
N PHE A 25 1.76 14.09 -29.40
CA PHE A 25 2.08 12.77 -29.95
C PHE A 25 3.59 12.54 -30.09
N GLU A 26 4.43 13.56 -29.90
CA GLU A 26 5.88 13.46 -30.01
C GLU A 26 6.50 12.95 -28.70
N GLY A 27 7.39 11.95 -28.82
CA GLY A 27 8.01 11.14 -27.75
C GLY A 27 8.20 11.81 -26.38
N GLN A 28 7.20 11.68 -25.51
CA GLN A 28 7.24 12.13 -24.12
C GLN A 28 8.01 11.16 -23.23
N HIS A 29 8.68 11.65 -22.19
CA HIS A 29 9.43 10.81 -21.23
C HIS A 29 8.57 10.19 -20.12
N ASN A 30 7.26 10.48 -20.09
CA ASN A 30 6.33 10.02 -19.08
C ASN A 30 5.00 9.60 -19.70
N THR A 31 4.23 8.78 -18.98
CA THR A 31 2.86 8.45 -19.33
C THR A 31 1.93 9.63 -19.04
N ARG A 32 1.21 10.07 -20.05
CA ARG A 32 0.20 11.12 -20.00
C ARG A 32 -1.14 10.59 -20.47
N ILE A 33 -2.20 11.03 -19.82
CA ILE A 33 -3.57 10.65 -20.10
C ILE A 33 -4.37 11.92 -20.38
N TYR A 34 -5.13 11.92 -21.46
CA TYR A 34 -5.97 13.04 -21.87
C TYR A 34 -7.40 12.54 -22.03
N TRP A 35 -8.35 13.16 -21.34
CA TRP A 35 -9.77 12.94 -21.64
C TRP A 35 -10.15 13.81 -22.84
N LEU A 36 -10.78 13.23 -23.86
CA LEU A 36 -11.11 13.94 -25.12
C LEU A 36 -12.56 14.46 -25.15
N GLY A 37 -13.33 14.18 -24.10
CA GLY A 37 -14.77 14.42 -24.03
C GLY A 37 -15.58 13.14 -24.22
N GLY A 38 -16.79 13.07 -23.66
CA GLY A 38 -17.57 11.82 -23.64
C GLY A 38 -16.78 10.65 -23.01
N GLY A 39 -16.89 9.46 -23.59
CA GLY A 39 -16.09 8.29 -23.20
C GLY A 39 -14.66 8.25 -23.77
N ALA A 40 -14.27 9.22 -24.61
CA ALA A 40 -13.03 9.16 -25.38
C ALA A 40 -11.78 9.57 -24.57
N ALA A 41 -10.65 8.90 -24.80
CA ALA A 41 -9.38 9.21 -24.14
C ALA A 41 -8.16 9.00 -25.04
N MET A 42 -7.04 9.63 -24.71
CA MET A 42 -5.72 9.39 -25.30
C MET A 42 -4.71 9.05 -24.21
N ILE A 43 -3.90 8.02 -24.44
CA ILE A 43 -2.74 7.66 -23.63
C ILE A 43 -1.48 7.88 -24.46
N SER A 44 -0.56 8.71 -23.98
CA SER A 44 0.78 8.86 -24.56
C SER A 44 1.81 8.38 -23.53
N SER A 45 2.47 7.25 -23.80
CA SER A 45 3.42 6.59 -22.89
C SER A 45 4.76 6.37 -23.57
N HIS A 46 5.78 7.14 -23.20
CA HIS A 46 7.17 6.87 -23.62
C HIS A 46 7.33 6.74 -25.15
N GLY A 47 6.58 7.57 -25.90
CA GLY A 47 6.54 7.56 -27.37
C GLY A 47 5.56 6.59 -28.01
N THR A 48 4.70 5.92 -27.24
CA THR A 48 3.57 5.14 -27.73
C THR A 48 2.26 5.90 -27.50
N ASN A 49 1.50 6.15 -28.55
CA ASN A 49 0.22 6.88 -28.50
C ASN A 49 -0.96 5.95 -28.79
N ILE A 50 -1.92 5.91 -27.89
CA ILE A 50 -3.13 5.10 -27.99
C ILE A 50 -4.35 6.01 -27.88
N LEU A 51 -5.29 5.88 -28.81
CA LEU A 51 -6.61 6.49 -28.71
C LEU A 51 -7.62 5.42 -28.26
N ILE A 52 -8.52 5.79 -27.36
CA ILE A 52 -9.63 4.94 -26.92
C ILE A 52 -10.92 5.65 -27.30
N ASP A 53 -11.78 4.96 -28.04
CA ASP A 53 -13.08 5.44 -28.50
C ASP A 53 -13.02 6.85 -29.13
N PRO A 54 -12.13 7.13 -30.11
CA PRO A 54 -11.93 8.48 -30.62
C PRO A 54 -13.13 8.93 -31.47
N VAL A 55 -14.12 9.54 -30.84
CA VAL A 55 -15.23 10.25 -31.51
C VAL A 55 -14.87 11.73 -31.62
N LEU A 56 -14.02 12.06 -32.59
CA LEU A 56 -13.53 13.42 -32.83
C LEU A 56 -14.45 14.21 -33.79
N GLU A 57 -15.17 13.49 -34.65
CA GLU A 57 -16.21 14.01 -35.55
C GLU A 57 -17.39 13.04 -35.62
N GLY A 58 -18.55 13.55 -36.06
CA GLY A 58 -19.73 12.73 -36.36
C GLY A 58 -20.66 12.43 -35.18
N PHE A 59 -20.42 13.04 -34.02
CA PHE A 59 -21.37 13.03 -32.91
C PHE A 59 -22.63 13.84 -33.27
N ASP A 60 -23.81 13.28 -33.02
CA ASP A 60 -25.10 13.80 -33.50
C ASP A 60 -25.84 14.69 -32.49
N MET A 61 -25.24 14.95 -31.32
CA MET A 61 -25.75 15.85 -30.29
C MET A 61 -24.87 17.09 -30.11
N ASN A 62 -25.47 18.16 -29.57
CA ASN A 62 -24.76 19.40 -29.30
C ASN A 62 -23.76 19.22 -28.15
N LEU A 63 -22.50 19.58 -28.38
CA LEU A 63 -21.48 19.63 -27.34
C LEU A 63 -21.43 21.02 -26.68
N ILE A 64 -21.13 21.04 -25.38
CA ILE A 64 -20.92 22.26 -24.59
C ILE A 64 -19.43 22.55 -24.33
N ILE A 65 -18.56 21.77 -24.94
CA ILE A 65 -17.11 21.93 -24.92
C ILE A 65 -16.56 22.16 -26.34
N GLU A 66 -15.41 22.80 -26.43
CA GLU A 66 -14.65 22.86 -27.69
C GLU A 66 -13.96 21.50 -27.94
N ASN A 67 -13.87 21.05 -29.20
CA ASN A 67 -13.15 19.82 -29.54
C ASN A 67 -11.66 19.99 -29.17
N PRO A 68 -11.14 19.21 -28.20
CA PRO A 68 -9.75 19.35 -27.78
C PRO A 68 -8.76 18.79 -28.80
N LEU A 69 -9.18 17.89 -29.70
CA LEU A 69 -8.31 17.24 -30.68
C LEU A 69 -8.95 17.28 -32.08
N PRO A 70 -8.78 18.39 -32.81
CA PRO A 70 -9.18 18.47 -34.22
C PRO A 70 -8.48 17.40 -35.08
N ILE A 71 -9.16 16.85 -36.10
CA ILE A 71 -8.63 15.80 -36.99
C ILE A 71 -7.28 16.15 -37.62
N ASN A 72 -7.08 17.42 -37.98
CA ASN A 72 -5.83 17.89 -38.59
C ASN A 72 -4.64 17.94 -37.60
N GLU A 73 -4.91 17.91 -36.30
CA GLU A 73 -3.92 17.88 -35.21
C GLU A 73 -3.58 16.46 -34.72
N VAL A 74 -4.33 15.45 -35.15
CA VAL A 74 -4.00 14.04 -34.83
C VAL A 74 -2.65 13.68 -35.44
N GLY A 75 -1.68 13.36 -34.56
CA GLY A 75 -0.33 12.91 -34.93
C GLY A 75 -0.26 11.41 -35.25
N LYS A 76 0.90 10.79 -35.03
CA LYS A 76 1.06 9.33 -35.17
C LYS A 76 0.39 8.60 -34.01
N VAL A 77 -0.46 7.63 -34.33
CA VAL A 77 -1.18 6.80 -33.37
C VAL A 77 -0.72 5.36 -33.52
N ASP A 78 -0.10 4.79 -32.49
CA ASP A 78 0.38 3.41 -32.53
C ASP A 78 -0.78 2.41 -32.35
N GLY A 79 -1.89 2.82 -31.73
CA GLY A 79 -3.08 1.98 -31.69
C GLY A 79 -4.38 2.71 -31.36
N VAL A 80 -5.49 2.17 -31.86
CA VAL A 80 -6.85 2.59 -31.49
C VAL A 80 -7.58 1.44 -30.81
N CYS A 81 -8.19 1.70 -29.66
CA CYS A 81 -9.00 0.73 -28.92
C CYS A 81 -10.47 1.18 -28.98
N ILE A 82 -11.38 0.28 -29.37
CA ILE A 82 -12.82 0.55 -29.41
C ILE A 82 -13.55 -0.37 -28.42
N THR A 83 -14.23 0.20 -27.43
CA THR A 83 -14.91 -0.55 -26.37
C THR A 83 -16.21 -1.19 -26.84
N HIS A 84 -17.00 -0.47 -27.65
CA HIS A 84 -18.28 -0.91 -28.19
C HIS A 84 -18.76 0.00 -29.34
N ILE A 85 -19.95 -0.26 -29.89
CA ILE A 85 -20.55 0.57 -30.93
C ILE A 85 -21.72 1.32 -30.36
N ASP A 86 -21.64 2.64 -30.28
CA ASP A 86 -22.79 3.54 -30.17
C ASP A 86 -22.42 4.92 -30.75
N ASN A 87 -23.12 5.98 -30.37
CA ASN A 87 -22.90 7.30 -30.96
C ASN A 87 -21.64 8.01 -30.45
N ASP A 88 -21.21 7.73 -29.22
CA ASP A 88 -20.14 8.42 -28.51
C ASP A 88 -18.91 7.55 -28.25
N HIS A 89 -18.95 6.27 -28.64
CA HIS A 89 -17.78 5.39 -28.61
C HIS A 89 -17.27 4.95 -29.99
N PHE A 90 -18.07 5.03 -31.05
CA PHE A 90 -17.67 4.57 -32.39
C PHE A 90 -18.03 5.53 -33.54
N SER A 91 -17.02 6.20 -34.09
CA SER A 91 -17.15 7.08 -35.27
C SER A 91 -16.39 6.56 -36.48
N LYS A 92 -17.11 5.96 -37.44
CA LYS A 92 -16.54 5.53 -38.73
C LYS A 92 -15.81 6.68 -39.46
N ARG A 93 -16.39 7.88 -39.39
CA ARG A 93 -15.81 9.08 -40.00
C ARG A 93 -14.46 9.41 -39.38
N THR A 94 -14.39 9.47 -38.05
CA THR A 94 -13.11 9.72 -37.36
C THR A 94 -12.08 8.67 -37.73
N LEU A 95 -12.46 7.39 -37.73
CA LEU A 95 -11.52 6.31 -38.03
C LEU A 95 -10.97 6.39 -39.47
N HIS A 96 -11.80 6.69 -40.47
CA HIS A 96 -11.31 6.90 -41.84
C HIS A 96 -10.42 8.13 -41.98
N ASP A 97 -10.74 9.22 -41.29
CA ASP A 97 -9.98 10.47 -41.39
C ASP A 97 -8.58 10.40 -40.72
N ILE A 98 -8.35 9.38 -39.88
CA ILE A 98 -7.06 9.14 -39.21
C ILE A 98 -6.40 7.81 -39.59
N GLU A 99 -7.02 6.99 -40.46
CA GLU A 99 -6.55 5.62 -40.75
C GLU A 99 -5.11 5.59 -41.28
N ASP A 100 -4.69 6.64 -41.98
CA ASP A 100 -3.35 6.82 -42.53
C ASP A 100 -2.26 7.06 -41.48
N ARG A 101 -2.67 7.28 -40.22
CA ARG A 101 -1.80 7.59 -39.07
C ARG A 101 -1.85 6.52 -37.97
N VAL A 102 -2.63 5.45 -38.17
CA VAL A 102 -2.87 4.40 -37.18
C VAL A 102 -2.16 3.10 -37.57
N ASP A 103 -1.31 2.58 -36.68
CA ASP A 103 -0.58 1.33 -36.94
C ASP A 103 -1.46 0.07 -36.74
N THR A 104 -2.34 0.06 -35.72
CA THR A 104 -3.26 -1.06 -35.46
C THR A 104 -4.53 -0.61 -34.75
N MET A 105 -5.61 -1.40 -34.85
CA MET A 105 -6.83 -1.19 -34.08
C MET A 105 -7.20 -2.45 -33.29
N ILE A 106 -7.87 -2.31 -32.15
CA ILE A 106 -8.25 -3.40 -31.25
C ILE A 106 -9.71 -3.22 -30.86
N ALA A 107 -10.51 -4.26 -31.03
CA ALA A 107 -11.94 -4.21 -30.69
C ALA A 107 -12.48 -5.60 -30.29
N PRO A 108 -13.55 -5.66 -29.48
CA PRO A 108 -14.20 -6.90 -29.10
C PRO A 108 -15.15 -7.42 -30.18
N GLY A 109 -15.48 -8.72 -30.10
CA GLY A 109 -16.71 -9.30 -30.65
C GLY A 109 -17.14 -8.76 -32.02
N TYR A 110 -18.39 -8.29 -32.09
CA TYR A 110 -18.98 -7.74 -33.30
C TYR A 110 -18.39 -6.40 -33.75
N VAL A 111 -17.87 -5.59 -32.83
CA VAL A 111 -17.23 -4.31 -33.17
C VAL A 111 -16.11 -4.52 -34.18
N ALA A 112 -15.26 -5.51 -33.91
CA ALA A 112 -14.19 -5.89 -34.81
C ALA A 112 -14.70 -6.43 -36.15
N ASP A 113 -15.87 -7.07 -36.19
CA ASP A 113 -16.46 -7.57 -37.44
C ASP A 113 -16.96 -6.42 -38.32
N VAL A 114 -17.64 -5.42 -37.73
CA VAL A 114 -18.04 -4.18 -38.44
C VAL A 114 -16.81 -3.43 -38.95
N MET A 115 -15.78 -3.30 -38.12
CA MET A 115 -14.54 -2.64 -38.54
C MET A 115 -13.82 -3.37 -39.68
N LYS A 116 -13.88 -4.71 -39.73
CA LYS A 116 -13.35 -5.49 -40.86
C LYS A 116 -14.16 -5.28 -42.14
N GLU A 117 -15.47 -5.14 -42.04
CA GLU A 117 -16.34 -4.83 -43.20
C GLU A 117 -15.97 -3.46 -43.80
N GLU A 118 -15.63 -2.49 -42.96
CA GLU A 118 -15.10 -1.17 -43.35
C GLU A 118 -13.61 -1.19 -43.74
N ARG A 119 -12.96 -2.36 -43.70
CA ARG A 119 -11.55 -2.60 -44.09
C ARG A 119 -10.50 -1.96 -43.18
N PHE A 120 -10.84 -1.67 -41.93
CA PHE A 120 -9.87 -1.19 -40.95
C PHE A 120 -8.89 -2.30 -40.51
N PRO A 121 -7.64 -1.96 -40.15
CA PRO A 121 -6.62 -2.92 -39.68
C PRO A 121 -6.85 -3.35 -38.22
N VAL A 122 -7.98 -4.01 -37.95
CA VAL A 122 -8.43 -4.37 -36.60
C VAL A 122 -8.06 -5.78 -36.19
N GLN A 123 -7.57 -5.91 -34.96
CA GLN A 123 -7.39 -7.15 -34.22
C GLN A 123 -8.63 -7.40 -33.36
N LYS A 124 -9.35 -8.48 -33.67
CA LYS A 124 -10.46 -8.95 -32.84
C LYS A 124 -9.88 -9.63 -31.60
N LYS A 125 -10.28 -9.17 -30.42
CA LYS A 125 -9.83 -9.72 -29.12
C LYS A 125 -11.02 -10.12 -28.26
N GLY A 126 -10.85 -11.20 -27.51
CA GLY A 126 -11.79 -11.63 -26.48
C GLY A 126 -11.51 -10.96 -25.12
N ILE A 127 -12.46 -11.06 -24.19
CA ILE A 127 -12.25 -10.64 -22.80
C ILE A 127 -11.08 -11.43 -22.22
N TRP A 128 -10.19 -10.73 -21.51
CA TRP A 128 -8.92 -11.21 -20.96
C TRP A 128 -7.82 -11.52 -21.98
N GLU A 129 -8.08 -11.41 -23.28
CA GLU A 129 -7.02 -11.59 -24.27
C GLU A 129 -6.06 -10.41 -24.27
N GLU A 130 -4.77 -10.73 -24.26
CA GLU A 130 -3.69 -9.77 -24.24
C GLU A 130 -3.35 -9.23 -25.63
N PHE A 131 -2.80 -8.03 -25.65
CA PHE A 131 -2.26 -7.35 -26.82
C PHE A 131 -1.09 -6.44 -26.41
N VAL A 132 -0.32 -5.99 -27.40
CA VAL A 132 0.77 -5.05 -27.21
C VAL A 132 0.66 -3.98 -28.29
N ILE A 133 0.75 -2.72 -27.87
CA ILE A 133 0.87 -1.56 -28.76
C ILE A 133 2.15 -0.84 -28.36
N GLY A 134 3.15 -0.80 -29.24
CA GLY A 134 4.45 -0.18 -28.94
C GLY A 134 5.07 -0.73 -27.64
N ASN A 135 5.20 0.13 -26.62
CA ASN A 135 5.73 -0.22 -25.30
C ASN A 135 4.66 -0.49 -24.22
N VAL A 136 3.38 -0.48 -24.59
CA VAL A 136 2.24 -0.66 -23.69
C VAL A 136 1.68 -2.08 -23.87
N GLU A 137 1.65 -2.83 -22.78
CA GLU A 137 0.94 -4.11 -22.69
C GLU A 137 -0.52 -3.83 -22.32
N GLY A 138 -1.47 -4.58 -22.86
CA GLY A 138 -2.87 -4.45 -22.46
C GLY A 138 -3.70 -5.72 -22.62
N HIS A 139 -4.88 -5.73 -22.04
CA HIS A 139 -5.88 -6.78 -22.23
C HIS A 139 -7.31 -6.22 -22.09
N LEU A 140 -8.28 -6.93 -22.66
CA LEU A 140 -9.69 -6.55 -22.53
C LEU A 140 -10.22 -6.97 -21.15
N THR A 141 -11.06 -6.14 -20.54
CA THR A 141 -11.72 -6.43 -19.26
C THR A 141 -13.23 -6.58 -19.44
N PRO A 142 -13.93 -7.35 -18.60
CA PRO A 142 -15.38 -7.49 -18.67
C PRO A 142 -16.09 -6.13 -18.52
N ALA A 143 -17.13 -5.93 -19.33
CA ALA A 143 -18.05 -4.81 -19.27
C ALA A 143 -19.49 -5.30 -19.57
N ARG A 144 -20.48 -4.50 -19.20
CA ARG A 144 -21.90 -4.78 -19.44
C ARG A 144 -22.64 -3.51 -19.85
N HIS A 145 -22.98 -3.44 -21.13
CA HIS A 145 -23.57 -2.26 -21.77
C HIS A 145 -24.77 -2.63 -22.65
N ASN A 146 -25.63 -3.52 -22.16
CA ASN A 146 -26.70 -4.11 -22.96
C ASN A 146 -27.91 -3.18 -23.21
N TRP A 147 -27.81 -1.87 -22.94
CA TRP A 147 -28.91 -0.91 -23.15
C TRP A 147 -29.33 -0.82 -24.61
N GLN A 148 -28.42 -1.10 -25.55
CA GLN A 148 -28.70 -1.12 -26.98
C GLN A 148 -29.79 -2.12 -27.35
N ASN A 149 -29.93 -3.21 -26.59
CA ASN A 149 -31.04 -4.16 -26.74
C ASN A 149 -32.40 -3.54 -26.36
N GLY A 150 -32.40 -2.49 -25.54
CA GLY A 150 -33.60 -1.72 -25.16
C GLY A 150 -33.91 -0.53 -26.09
N SER A 151 -33.02 -0.19 -27.03
CA SER A 151 -33.16 0.97 -27.91
C SER A 151 -33.64 0.58 -29.31
N SER A 152 -34.68 1.23 -29.81
CA SER A 152 -35.17 1.00 -31.17
C SER A 152 -34.13 1.36 -32.24
N LYS A 153 -33.18 2.26 -31.95
CA LYS A 153 -32.10 2.65 -32.86
C LYS A 153 -31.14 1.51 -33.15
N TYR A 154 -30.91 0.61 -32.19
CA TYR A 154 -29.95 -0.50 -32.29
C TYR A 154 -30.63 -1.87 -32.43
N ASN A 155 -31.95 -1.92 -32.64
CA ASN A 155 -32.75 -3.14 -32.76
C ASN A 155 -32.61 -3.86 -34.11
N PHE A 156 -31.44 -3.79 -34.73
CA PHE A 156 -31.09 -4.58 -35.92
C PHE A 156 -30.42 -5.91 -35.54
N ARG A 157 -30.00 -6.05 -34.28
CA ARG A 157 -29.42 -7.28 -33.72
C ARG A 157 -29.64 -7.34 -32.21
N TYR A 158 -29.39 -8.52 -31.66
CA TYR A 158 -29.21 -8.70 -30.23
C TYR A 158 -27.72 -8.60 -29.89
N TRP A 159 -27.37 -7.73 -28.94
CA TRP A 159 -26.03 -7.47 -28.48
C TRP A 159 -25.69 -8.33 -27.26
N LYS A 160 -24.48 -8.88 -27.25
CA LYS A 160 -24.00 -9.80 -26.21
C LYS A 160 -22.97 -9.13 -25.30
N GLU A 161 -22.75 -9.69 -24.11
CA GLU A 161 -21.72 -9.18 -23.18
C GLU A 161 -20.31 -9.18 -23.80
N GLU A 162 -19.99 -10.15 -24.65
CA GLU A 162 -18.72 -10.22 -25.41
C GLU A 162 -18.56 -9.14 -26.50
N ASP A 163 -19.62 -8.37 -26.82
CA ASP A 163 -19.56 -7.24 -27.74
C ASP A 163 -19.13 -5.93 -27.04
N TYR A 164 -18.96 -5.98 -25.70
CA TYR A 164 -18.56 -4.85 -24.86
C TYR A 164 -17.27 -5.18 -24.13
N CYS A 165 -16.37 -4.21 -24.00
CA CYS A 165 -15.21 -4.38 -23.13
C CYS A 165 -14.80 -3.09 -22.42
N GLY A 166 -14.07 -3.26 -21.33
CA GLY A 166 -13.11 -2.28 -20.86
C GLY A 166 -11.70 -2.65 -21.33
N TYR A 167 -10.73 -1.81 -20.98
CA TYR A 167 -9.32 -2.02 -21.28
C TYR A 167 -8.45 -1.80 -20.06
N TRP A 168 -7.54 -2.74 -19.84
CA TRP A 168 -6.45 -2.60 -18.90
C TRP A 168 -5.15 -2.38 -19.65
N PHE A 169 -4.40 -1.34 -19.29
CA PHE A 169 -3.10 -1.01 -19.86
C PHE A 169 -2.03 -1.02 -18.78
N LYS A 170 -0.85 -1.51 -19.14
CA LYS A 170 0.35 -1.48 -18.31
C LYS A 170 1.43 -0.71 -19.06
N THR A 171 1.77 0.45 -18.50
CA THR A 171 2.80 1.35 -19.02
C THR A 171 4.06 1.26 -18.14
N LYS A 172 5.12 1.99 -18.51
CA LYS A 172 6.33 2.07 -17.69
C LYS A 172 6.12 2.81 -16.36
N ASP A 173 5.14 3.71 -16.29
CA ASP A 173 4.89 4.56 -15.11
C ASP A 173 3.74 4.06 -14.23
N GLY A 174 3.06 2.99 -14.63
CA GLY A 174 1.97 2.37 -13.88
C GLY A 174 0.88 1.75 -14.77
N THR A 175 -0.18 1.29 -14.12
CA THR A 175 -1.36 0.68 -14.76
C THR A 175 -2.50 1.68 -14.94
N ILE A 176 -3.19 1.60 -16.07
CA ILE A 176 -4.36 2.43 -16.38
C ILE A 176 -5.51 1.48 -16.69
N TRP A 177 -6.65 1.70 -16.04
CA TRP A 177 -7.84 0.90 -16.29
C TRP A 177 -8.98 1.77 -16.77
N MET A 178 -9.58 1.40 -17.89
CA MET A 178 -10.87 1.88 -18.35
C MET A 178 -11.87 0.74 -18.15
N PRO A 179 -12.79 0.82 -17.19
CA PRO A 179 -13.80 -0.22 -16.94
C PRO A 179 -14.69 -0.51 -18.16
N GLY A 180 -14.71 0.42 -19.13
CA GLY A 180 -15.66 0.45 -20.22
C GLY A 180 -16.96 1.10 -19.77
N ASP A 181 -17.82 1.39 -20.74
CA ASP A 181 -19.10 2.05 -20.51
C ASP A 181 -20.12 1.05 -19.93
N SER A 182 -19.99 0.73 -18.64
CA SER A 182 -20.48 -0.53 -18.07
C SER A 182 -21.38 -0.31 -16.87
N GLN A 183 -22.35 -1.20 -16.62
CA GLN A 183 -22.84 -1.42 -15.26
C GLN A 183 -21.71 -1.95 -14.36
N LEU A 184 -21.78 -1.68 -13.05
CA LEU A 184 -20.83 -2.27 -12.10
C LEU A 184 -20.99 -3.79 -12.05
N LEU A 185 -19.89 -4.50 -12.27
CA LEU A 185 -19.81 -5.95 -12.13
C LEU A 185 -19.08 -6.34 -10.84
N ASP A 186 -19.48 -7.45 -10.20
CA ASP A 186 -18.80 -7.92 -8.97
C ASP A 186 -17.31 -8.21 -9.23
N CYS A 187 -16.97 -8.75 -10.41
CA CYS A 187 -15.58 -9.02 -10.77
C CYS A 187 -14.73 -7.73 -10.89
N GLN A 188 -15.34 -6.58 -11.19
CA GLN A 188 -14.68 -5.29 -11.28
C GLN A 188 -14.28 -4.74 -9.90
N LEU A 189 -14.83 -5.27 -8.79
CA LEU A 189 -14.45 -4.88 -7.44
C LEU A 189 -13.23 -5.63 -6.89
N THR A 190 -12.77 -6.66 -7.61
CA THR A 190 -11.68 -7.55 -7.17
C THR A 190 -10.58 -7.71 -8.21
N MET A 191 -10.52 -6.82 -9.20
CA MET A 191 -9.42 -6.79 -10.16
C MET A 191 -8.12 -6.35 -9.46
N PRO A 192 -6.94 -6.58 -10.06
CA PRO A 192 -5.70 -5.99 -9.55
C PRO A 192 -5.84 -4.49 -9.30
N ASP A 193 -5.07 -3.93 -8.35
CA ASP A 193 -5.07 -2.49 -8.07
C ASP A 193 -4.60 -1.69 -9.31
N PRO A 194 -5.41 -0.78 -9.89
CA PRO A 194 -4.96 0.13 -10.93
C PRO A 194 -4.28 1.37 -10.33
N ASP A 195 -3.30 1.94 -11.03
CA ASP A 195 -2.73 3.24 -10.63
C ASP A 195 -3.67 4.40 -11.00
N VAL A 196 -4.33 4.31 -12.15
CA VAL A 196 -5.32 5.27 -12.65
C VAL A 196 -6.56 4.54 -13.16
N ILE A 197 -7.74 5.07 -12.84
CA ILE A 197 -9.00 4.66 -13.44
C ILE A 197 -9.52 5.81 -14.32
N LEU A 198 -9.75 5.52 -15.60
CA LEU A 198 -10.61 6.33 -16.47
C LEU A 198 -12.05 6.12 -16.00
N PHE A 199 -12.45 6.95 -15.06
CA PHE A 199 -13.63 6.75 -14.22
C PHE A 199 -14.87 7.27 -14.95
N ASP A 200 -15.50 6.37 -15.70
CA ASP A 200 -16.79 6.58 -16.35
C ASP A 200 -17.85 6.97 -15.32
N PHE A 201 -18.29 8.23 -15.37
CA PHE A 201 -19.16 8.84 -14.38
C PHE A 201 -20.41 9.45 -15.03
N ALA A 202 -21.27 8.55 -15.52
CA ALA A 202 -22.54 8.88 -16.17
C ALA A 202 -23.79 8.78 -15.25
N ASP A 203 -23.63 8.43 -13.96
CA ASP A 203 -24.69 8.24 -12.93
C ASP A 203 -26.09 7.84 -13.46
N ASN A 204 -26.20 6.64 -14.03
CA ASN A 204 -27.49 6.14 -14.49
C ASN A 204 -27.54 4.61 -14.55
N GLU A 205 -28.74 4.04 -14.73
CA GLU A 205 -28.97 2.59 -14.67
C GLU A 205 -28.33 1.78 -15.82
N TRP A 206 -27.98 2.42 -16.93
CA TRP A 206 -27.30 1.77 -18.04
C TRP A 206 -25.77 1.71 -17.84
N HIS A 207 -25.25 2.52 -16.92
CA HIS A 207 -23.82 2.64 -16.61
C HIS A 207 -23.58 2.37 -15.12
N ILE A 208 -22.42 2.78 -14.63
CA ILE A 208 -22.10 2.78 -13.21
C ILE A 208 -22.93 3.89 -12.53
N THR A 209 -24.04 3.51 -11.89
CA THR A 209 -24.80 4.39 -10.98
C THR A 209 -23.89 5.05 -9.93
N LEU A 210 -24.30 6.15 -9.31
CA LEU A 210 -23.52 6.82 -8.25
C LEU A 210 -23.11 5.85 -7.14
N ASN A 211 -24.00 4.98 -6.70
CA ASN A 211 -23.69 3.96 -5.69
C ASN A 211 -22.66 2.94 -6.20
N GLY A 212 -22.76 2.53 -7.46
CA GLY A 212 -21.75 1.68 -8.11
C GLY A 212 -20.41 2.40 -8.24
N ALA A 213 -20.42 3.69 -8.56
CA ALA A 213 -19.23 4.51 -8.75
C ALA A 213 -18.49 4.67 -7.42
N ILE A 214 -19.22 4.93 -6.34
CA ILE A 214 -18.67 4.97 -4.98
C ILE A 214 -18.05 3.61 -4.59
N LYS A 215 -18.75 2.49 -4.86
CA LYS A 215 -18.21 1.15 -4.59
C LYS A 215 -16.92 0.87 -5.37
N LEU A 216 -16.93 1.15 -6.67
CA LEU A 216 -15.77 0.96 -7.54
C LEU A 216 -14.60 1.83 -7.09
N ALA A 217 -14.85 3.11 -6.84
CA ALA A 217 -13.86 4.04 -6.34
C ALA A 217 -13.24 3.54 -5.04
N ASN A 218 -14.06 3.08 -4.08
CA ASN A 218 -13.59 2.66 -2.76
C ASN A 218 -12.91 1.28 -2.75
N ALA A 219 -13.22 0.42 -3.72
CA ALA A 219 -12.44 -0.81 -3.95
C ALA A 219 -10.97 -0.49 -4.32
N TYR A 220 -10.70 0.67 -4.93
CA TYR A 220 -9.36 1.09 -5.34
C TYR A 220 -8.97 2.46 -4.75
N PRO A 221 -8.72 2.56 -3.43
CA PRO A 221 -8.65 3.83 -2.69
C PRO A 221 -7.44 4.71 -2.99
N ASN A 222 -6.48 4.26 -3.80
CA ASN A 222 -5.34 5.08 -4.26
C ASN A 222 -5.31 5.27 -5.77
N ALA A 223 -6.21 4.63 -6.52
CA ALA A 223 -6.25 4.87 -7.95
C ALA A 223 -6.66 6.32 -8.17
N ASP A 224 -5.88 7.05 -8.97
CA ASP A 224 -6.28 8.37 -9.42
C ASP A 224 -7.52 8.20 -10.31
N LEU A 225 -8.60 8.90 -9.98
CA LEU A 225 -9.87 8.79 -10.70
C LEU A 225 -9.97 9.97 -11.65
N ILE A 226 -9.74 9.74 -12.94
CA ILE A 226 -9.98 10.75 -13.96
C ILE A 226 -11.44 10.62 -14.35
N CYS A 227 -12.28 11.56 -13.91
CA CYS A 227 -13.70 11.55 -14.25
C CYS A 227 -13.85 11.81 -15.75
N ILE A 228 -14.36 10.81 -16.47
CA ILE A 228 -14.73 10.90 -17.88
C ILE A 228 -16.25 10.73 -18.03
N HIS A 229 -16.76 10.90 -19.24
CA HIS A 229 -18.17 10.67 -19.57
C HIS A 229 -19.16 11.56 -18.79
N TRP A 230 -18.82 12.83 -18.55
CA TRP A 230 -19.71 13.79 -17.89
C TRP A 230 -19.56 15.19 -18.47
N GLY A 231 -20.60 16.03 -18.40
CA GLY A 231 -20.46 17.48 -18.58
C GLY A 231 -20.00 18.00 -19.95
N THR A 232 -20.03 17.17 -21.02
CA THR A 232 -19.59 17.56 -22.38
C THR A 232 -20.72 17.72 -23.40
N VAL A 233 -21.91 17.19 -23.13
CA VAL A 233 -23.08 17.22 -24.03
C VAL A 233 -24.16 18.16 -23.48
N ASP A 234 -24.81 18.97 -24.32
CA ASP A 234 -25.95 19.81 -23.92
C ASP A 234 -27.22 18.96 -23.75
N ALA A 235 -27.29 18.21 -22.66
CA ALA A 235 -28.36 17.26 -22.39
C ALA A 235 -28.74 17.23 -20.90
N PRO A 236 -29.27 18.33 -20.34
CA PRO A 236 -29.59 18.42 -18.91
C PRO A 236 -30.60 17.36 -18.43
N ASP A 237 -31.49 16.93 -19.33
CA ASP A 237 -32.58 16.00 -19.04
C ASP A 237 -32.23 14.53 -19.37
N MET A 238 -31.00 14.26 -19.85
CA MET A 238 -30.55 12.91 -20.18
C MET A 238 -29.55 12.44 -19.11
N THR A 239 -29.98 11.47 -18.30
CA THR A 239 -29.16 10.94 -17.20
C THR A 239 -27.80 10.40 -17.63
N PRO A 240 -27.61 9.78 -18.83
CA PRO A 240 -26.27 9.34 -19.25
C PRO A 240 -25.22 10.44 -19.37
N PHE A 241 -25.61 11.71 -19.57
CA PHE A 241 -24.66 12.81 -19.81
C PHE A 241 -24.66 13.85 -18.68
N ASN A 242 -25.41 13.65 -17.59
CA ASN A 242 -25.66 14.67 -16.58
C ASN A 242 -25.04 14.38 -15.20
N GLY A 243 -24.11 13.42 -15.12
CA GLY A 243 -23.34 13.15 -13.90
C GLY A 243 -22.65 14.41 -13.35
N ASN A 244 -22.69 14.59 -12.02
CA ASN A 244 -21.98 15.65 -11.30
C ASN A 244 -20.85 15.10 -10.38
N PRO A 245 -19.55 15.19 -10.75
CA PRO A 245 -18.47 14.62 -9.96
C PRO A 245 -18.35 15.16 -8.51
N GLU A 246 -18.97 16.30 -8.19
CA GLU A 246 -19.09 16.78 -6.81
C GLU A 246 -19.86 15.81 -5.90
N ASP A 247 -20.75 14.98 -6.47
CA ASP A 247 -21.55 14.02 -5.69
C ASP A 247 -20.70 12.86 -5.13
N LEU A 248 -19.46 12.70 -5.60
CA LEU A 248 -18.46 11.77 -5.07
C LEU A 248 -17.77 12.31 -3.80
N LEU A 249 -17.81 13.63 -3.57
CA LEU A 249 -17.12 14.25 -2.44
C LEU A 249 -17.72 13.77 -1.11
N GLY A 250 -16.83 13.38 -0.19
CA GLY A 250 -17.22 12.86 1.12
C GLY A 250 -17.76 11.42 1.12
N ARG A 251 -17.89 10.78 -0.05
CA ARG A 251 -18.35 9.39 -0.20
C ARG A 251 -17.24 8.44 -0.68
N VAL A 252 -16.19 9.02 -1.24
CA VAL A 252 -15.03 8.29 -1.76
C VAL A 252 -13.84 8.40 -0.78
N VAL A 253 -13.21 7.27 -0.47
CA VAL A 253 -11.96 7.21 0.31
C VAL A 253 -10.87 7.98 -0.45
N ASN A 254 -10.15 8.86 0.25
CA ASN A 254 -9.12 9.75 -0.32
C ASN A 254 -9.65 10.65 -1.46
N PRO A 255 -10.63 11.55 -1.22
CA PRO A 255 -11.30 12.31 -2.29
C PRO A 255 -10.38 13.24 -3.09
N ASN A 256 -9.16 13.51 -2.60
CA ASN A 256 -8.15 14.30 -3.31
C ASN A 256 -7.57 13.61 -4.55
N ARG A 257 -7.82 12.31 -4.75
CA ARG A 257 -7.41 11.56 -5.96
C ARG A 257 -8.42 11.67 -7.12
N ILE A 258 -9.53 12.37 -6.92
CA ILE A 258 -10.52 12.59 -7.98
C ILE A 258 -10.09 13.80 -8.79
N HIS A 259 -9.86 13.57 -10.08
CA HIS A 259 -9.38 14.54 -11.06
C HIS A 259 -10.51 14.94 -12.00
N VAL A 260 -10.93 16.19 -11.87
CA VAL A 260 -11.90 16.86 -12.73
C VAL A 260 -11.11 17.71 -13.71
N LEU A 261 -10.85 17.17 -14.90
CA LEU A 261 -10.00 17.76 -15.93
C LEU A 261 -10.86 18.46 -17.00
N GLY A 262 -10.33 19.50 -17.64
CA GLY A 262 -10.87 19.97 -18.91
C GLY A 262 -10.59 18.96 -20.01
N ALA A 263 -11.45 18.86 -21.02
CA ALA A 263 -11.18 18.01 -22.17
C ALA A 263 -9.86 18.46 -22.84
N GLY A 264 -8.92 17.53 -23.04
CA GLY A 264 -7.57 17.77 -23.53
C GLY A 264 -6.54 18.24 -22.49
N GLU A 265 -6.94 18.44 -21.22
CA GLU A 265 -6.00 18.69 -20.12
C GLU A 265 -5.23 17.41 -19.79
N ALA A 266 -3.89 17.49 -19.77
CA ALA A 266 -3.04 16.34 -19.52
C ALA A 266 -2.99 15.96 -18.04
N PHE A 267 -3.34 14.71 -17.72
CA PHE A 267 -2.93 14.07 -16.47
C PHE A 267 -1.58 13.40 -16.68
N VAL A 268 -0.58 13.78 -15.87
CA VAL A 268 0.76 13.19 -15.93
C VAL A 268 0.89 12.13 -14.85
N MET A 269 1.05 10.86 -15.25
CA MET A 269 1.30 9.78 -14.30
C MET A 269 2.66 9.96 -13.64
N LYS A 270 2.68 9.74 -12.32
CA LYS A 270 3.92 9.64 -11.54
C LYS A 270 4.13 8.17 -11.18
N PRO A 271 5.34 7.62 -11.37
CA PRO A 271 5.65 6.27 -10.89
C PRO A 271 5.32 6.16 -9.40
N LYS A 272 4.34 5.33 -9.02
CA LYS A 272 4.01 5.12 -7.61
C LYS A 272 5.05 4.22 -6.96
N LYS A 273 6.08 4.83 -6.37
CA LYS A 273 6.80 4.22 -5.24
C LYS A 273 5.90 4.37 -4.01
N GLU A 274 5.71 3.32 -3.21
CA GLU A 274 4.98 3.43 -1.93
C GLU A 274 5.46 4.66 -1.14
N ARG A 275 4.53 5.36 -0.46
CA ARG A 275 4.89 6.50 0.40
C ARG A 275 5.85 6.00 1.47
N ARG A 276 7.11 6.42 1.39
CA ARG A 276 8.10 6.20 2.44
C ARG A 276 8.08 7.39 3.39
N LYS A 277 8.19 7.15 4.69
CA LYS A 277 8.33 8.19 5.72
C LYS A 277 9.64 8.02 6.47
N ARG A 278 10.08 9.08 7.14
CA ARG A 278 11.24 9.00 8.04
C ARG A 278 10.88 8.20 9.28
N LEU A 279 11.77 7.32 9.73
CA LEU A 279 11.66 6.66 11.02
C LEU A 279 12.15 7.60 12.12
N GLY A 280 11.24 8.24 12.85
CA GLY A 280 11.60 9.30 13.80
C GLY A 280 12.39 10.42 13.13
N ASN A 281 13.41 10.94 13.81
CA ASN A 281 14.32 11.97 13.28
C ASN A 281 15.50 11.40 12.46
N THR A 282 15.46 10.11 12.11
CA THR A 282 16.51 9.51 11.27
C THR A 282 16.39 9.90 9.79
N GLU A 283 17.39 9.49 9.01
CA GLU A 283 17.35 9.52 7.55
C GLU A 283 16.81 8.22 6.92
N LEU A 284 16.37 7.26 7.74
CA LEU A 284 15.81 6.01 7.22
C LEU A 284 14.42 6.28 6.64
N MET A 285 14.27 6.06 5.33
CA MET A 285 13.00 6.13 4.62
C MET A 285 12.36 4.73 4.60
N VAL A 286 11.36 4.52 5.45
CA VAL A 286 10.68 3.23 5.66
C VAL A 286 9.27 3.26 5.07
N SER A 287 8.77 2.10 4.65
CA SER A 287 7.35 1.85 4.40
C SER A 287 6.53 2.09 5.67
N ASP A 288 5.23 2.38 5.51
CA ASP A 288 4.34 2.67 6.64
C ASP A 288 4.17 1.50 7.60
N VAL A 289 4.36 0.28 7.11
CA VAL A 289 4.36 -0.97 7.87
C VAL A 289 5.72 -1.65 7.73
N CYS A 290 6.18 -2.30 8.79
CA CYS A 290 7.34 -3.16 8.80
C CYS A 290 6.91 -4.64 8.74
N LEU A 291 7.53 -5.43 7.86
CA LEU A 291 7.31 -6.87 7.84
C LEU A 291 8.16 -7.54 8.94
N GLY A 292 7.48 -8.14 9.91
CA GLY A 292 8.10 -8.94 10.96
C GLY A 292 8.38 -10.37 10.49
N CYS A 293 9.63 -10.80 10.62
CA CYS A 293 10.15 -12.03 10.02
C CYS A 293 10.28 -13.21 11.02
N MET A 294 9.66 -13.11 12.21
CA MET A 294 9.71 -14.16 13.24
C MET A 294 9.11 -15.50 12.78
N GLY A 295 8.19 -15.47 11.81
CA GLY A 295 7.59 -16.68 11.25
C GLY A 295 8.43 -17.40 10.20
N PHE A 296 9.61 -16.88 9.85
CA PHE A 296 10.45 -17.43 8.78
C PHE A 296 11.58 -18.27 9.36
N GLY A 297 11.67 -19.52 8.91
CA GLY A 297 12.69 -20.48 9.31
C GLY A 297 12.18 -21.92 9.29
N GLU A 298 13.10 -22.87 9.27
CA GLU A 298 12.74 -24.29 9.19
C GLU A 298 11.96 -24.70 10.46
N PRO A 299 10.81 -25.39 10.32
CA PRO A 299 9.95 -25.76 11.45
C PRO A 299 10.65 -26.53 12.59
N ASP A 300 11.73 -27.23 12.27
CA ASP A 300 12.47 -28.09 13.18
C ASP A 300 13.69 -27.42 13.85
N HIS A 301 14.04 -26.17 13.47
CA HIS A 301 15.22 -25.47 14.00
C HIS A 301 14.89 -24.49 15.15
N GLY A 302 13.61 -24.10 15.30
CA GLY A 302 13.20 -23.02 16.20
C GLY A 302 12.27 -23.42 17.35
N GLN A 303 11.89 -22.44 18.16
CA GLN A 303 10.90 -22.60 19.25
C GLN A 303 9.45 -22.75 18.75
N HIS A 304 9.21 -22.58 17.45
CA HIS A 304 7.88 -22.46 16.87
C HIS A 304 7.71 -23.43 15.69
N GLN A 305 6.94 -24.51 15.89
CA GLN A 305 6.64 -25.50 14.85
C GLN A 305 5.72 -24.98 13.71
N TRP A 306 5.34 -23.70 13.74
CA TRP A 306 4.48 -23.06 12.75
C TRP A 306 5.25 -22.17 11.78
N THR A 307 6.58 -22.13 11.84
CA THR A 307 7.42 -21.33 10.94
C THR A 307 7.41 -21.89 9.51
N LEU A 308 7.89 -21.08 8.58
CA LEU A 308 7.83 -21.35 7.15
C LEU A 308 9.23 -21.55 6.58
N GLY A 309 9.43 -22.65 5.85
CA GLY A 309 10.66 -22.90 5.10
C GLY A 309 10.90 -21.86 4.00
N TYR A 310 12.07 -21.95 3.35
CA TYR A 310 12.53 -20.88 2.46
C TYR A 310 11.58 -20.58 1.28
N ASP A 311 11.01 -21.58 0.61
CA ASP A 311 10.18 -21.34 -0.59
C ASP A 311 8.91 -20.54 -0.27
N GLN A 312 8.28 -20.85 0.86
CA GLN A 312 7.11 -20.10 1.36
C GLN A 312 7.50 -18.71 1.82
N THR A 313 8.62 -18.59 2.55
CA THR A 313 9.18 -17.30 2.98
C THR A 313 9.48 -16.42 1.77
N LYS A 314 10.10 -16.97 0.72
CA LYS A 314 10.45 -16.27 -0.52
C LYS A 314 9.21 -15.71 -1.21
N ALA A 315 8.11 -16.47 -1.28
CA ALA A 315 6.86 -16.00 -1.86
C ALA A 315 6.29 -14.79 -1.09
N ILE A 316 6.37 -14.81 0.24
CA ILE A 316 5.90 -13.71 1.11
C ILE A 316 6.80 -12.48 0.97
N LEU A 317 8.13 -12.65 1.02
CA LEU A 317 9.09 -11.57 0.84
C LEU A 317 8.96 -10.91 -0.54
N LYS A 318 8.72 -11.72 -1.59
CA LYS A 318 8.46 -11.22 -2.93
C LYS A 318 7.18 -10.40 -3.01
N ALA A 319 6.09 -10.89 -2.40
CA ALA A 319 4.84 -10.14 -2.33
C ALA A 319 5.02 -8.82 -1.57
N ALA A 320 5.73 -8.83 -0.43
CA ALA A 320 6.02 -7.63 0.35
C ALA A 320 6.84 -6.61 -0.46
N TRP A 321 7.90 -7.07 -1.13
CA TRP A 321 8.73 -6.22 -1.99
C TRP A 321 7.92 -5.62 -3.15
N MET A 322 7.12 -6.43 -3.85
CA MET A 322 6.23 -5.96 -4.92
C MET A 322 5.15 -5.01 -4.42
N ALA A 323 4.72 -5.15 -3.17
CA ALA A 323 3.78 -4.23 -2.53
C ALA A 323 4.43 -2.89 -2.16
N GLY A 324 5.76 -2.78 -2.15
CA GLY A 324 6.52 -1.57 -1.81
C GLY A 324 7.11 -1.57 -0.39
N ILE A 325 6.82 -2.61 0.40
CA ILE A 325 7.33 -2.77 1.76
C ILE A 325 8.84 -2.95 1.69
N ASN A 326 9.57 -2.03 2.32
CA ASN A 326 11.02 -2.03 2.30
C ASN A 326 11.66 -2.25 3.67
N PHE A 327 10.87 -2.27 4.75
CA PHE A 327 11.36 -2.38 6.12
C PHE A 327 11.11 -3.78 6.70
N PHE A 328 12.19 -4.52 6.97
CA PHE A 328 12.15 -5.89 7.48
C PHE A 328 12.76 -5.99 8.88
N ASP A 329 12.04 -6.59 9.81
CA ASP A 329 12.47 -6.80 11.20
C ASP A 329 12.70 -8.29 11.48
N THR A 330 13.91 -8.64 11.89
CA THR A 330 14.33 -10.02 12.19
C THR A 330 15.16 -10.08 13.49
N ALA A 331 15.66 -11.25 13.87
CA ALA A 331 16.54 -11.45 15.01
C ALA A 331 17.30 -12.78 14.87
N PRO A 332 18.50 -12.89 15.48
CA PRO A 332 19.25 -14.15 15.50
C PRO A 332 18.52 -15.29 16.22
N ALA A 333 17.63 -14.98 17.17
CA ALA A 333 16.84 -16.00 17.88
C ALA A 333 15.65 -16.53 17.06
N TYR A 334 15.32 -15.94 15.91
CA TYR A 334 14.19 -16.40 15.09
C TYR A 334 14.63 -17.61 14.27
N SER A 335 14.14 -18.78 14.68
CA SER A 335 14.51 -20.10 14.14
C SER A 335 16.03 -20.29 14.00
N ASP A 336 16.75 -20.02 15.09
CA ASP A 336 18.22 -20.17 15.18
C ASP A 336 19.00 -19.43 14.06
N GLY A 337 18.45 -18.30 13.61
CA GLY A 337 19.05 -17.43 12.60
C GLY A 337 18.59 -17.70 11.17
N ASP A 338 17.73 -18.69 10.94
CA ASP A 338 17.18 -18.97 9.60
C ASP A 338 16.49 -17.74 9.01
N SER A 339 15.76 -16.97 9.83
CA SER A 339 15.08 -15.75 9.38
C SER A 339 16.05 -14.76 8.73
N GLU A 340 17.22 -14.53 9.34
CA GLU A 340 18.28 -13.68 8.78
C GLU A 340 18.86 -14.27 7.50
N ALA A 341 19.13 -15.58 7.50
CA ALA A 341 19.68 -16.28 6.34
C ALA A 341 18.73 -16.24 5.14
N PHE A 342 17.42 -16.39 5.37
CA PHE A 342 16.39 -16.38 4.33
C PHE A 342 16.24 -14.99 3.72
N ILE A 343 16.23 -13.92 4.53
CA ILE A 343 16.20 -12.54 4.01
C ILE A 343 17.44 -12.27 3.15
N GLY A 344 18.64 -12.59 3.66
CA GLY A 344 19.89 -12.39 2.90
C GLY A 344 19.92 -13.16 1.58
N ARG A 345 19.44 -14.40 1.60
CA ARG A 345 19.31 -15.25 0.40
C ARG A 345 18.31 -14.65 -0.60
N PHE A 346 17.15 -14.20 -0.13
CA PHE A 346 16.11 -13.59 -0.96
C PHE A 346 16.61 -12.33 -1.69
N LEU A 347 17.23 -11.39 -0.96
CA LEU A 347 17.74 -10.14 -1.54
C LEU A 347 18.76 -10.43 -2.66
N LYS A 348 19.63 -11.42 -2.45
CA LYS A 348 20.63 -11.84 -3.44
C LYS A 348 20.01 -12.54 -4.65
N GLU A 349 19.06 -13.45 -4.45
CA GLU A 349 18.39 -14.17 -5.54
C GLU A 349 17.55 -13.25 -6.43
N GLU A 350 16.80 -12.32 -5.84
CA GLU A 350 15.98 -11.35 -6.58
C GLU A 350 16.77 -10.10 -7.03
N LYS A 351 18.09 -10.04 -6.73
CA LYS A 351 18.99 -8.93 -7.09
C LYS A 351 18.48 -7.56 -6.62
N ILE A 352 17.95 -7.51 -5.41
CA ILE A 352 17.48 -6.28 -4.78
C ILE A 352 18.68 -5.51 -4.24
N ASP A 353 18.81 -4.23 -4.61
CA ASP A 353 19.88 -3.39 -4.11
C ASP A 353 19.74 -3.19 -2.60
N ARG A 354 20.85 -3.40 -1.87
CA ARG A 354 20.87 -3.30 -0.40
C ARG A 354 20.39 -1.93 0.09
N SER A 355 20.61 -0.87 -0.69
CA SER A 355 20.18 0.50 -0.37
C SER A 355 18.68 0.73 -0.47
N ASP A 356 17.94 -0.16 -1.14
CA ASP A 356 16.50 -0.01 -1.30
C ASP A 356 15.68 -0.57 -0.13
N VAL A 357 16.31 -1.37 0.73
CA VAL A 357 15.69 -2.02 1.89
C VAL A 357 16.27 -1.49 3.20
N VAL A 358 15.45 -1.47 4.23
CA VAL A 358 15.82 -1.16 5.61
C VAL A 358 15.78 -2.47 6.38
N LEU A 359 16.93 -2.88 6.94
CA LEU A 359 17.04 -4.10 7.73
C LEU A 359 17.21 -3.77 9.21
N ALA A 360 16.27 -4.24 10.04
CA ALA A 360 16.40 -4.27 11.49
C ALA A 360 16.73 -5.68 11.99
N THR A 361 17.75 -5.79 12.83
CA THR A 361 18.01 -7.00 13.61
C THR A 361 18.31 -6.66 15.07
N LYS A 362 18.39 -7.69 15.92
CA LYS A 362 18.41 -7.57 17.38
C LYS A 362 19.57 -8.34 17.99
N PHE A 363 19.88 -8.02 19.25
CA PHE A 363 20.73 -8.84 20.10
C PHE A 363 20.21 -8.84 21.53
N PHE A 364 20.45 -9.94 22.23
CA PHE A 364 20.08 -10.07 23.65
C PHE A 364 21.19 -9.51 24.54
N PRO A 365 20.87 -9.17 25.80
CA PRO A 365 21.88 -8.98 26.83
C PRO A 365 22.82 -10.18 26.95
N ARG A 366 24.04 -9.94 27.47
CA ARG A 366 24.99 -11.00 27.80
C ARG A 366 24.36 -12.02 28.76
N THR A 367 24.64 -13.29 28.50
CA THR A 367 24.35 -14.37 29.43
C THR A 367 25.29 -14.33 30.64
N PHE A 368 24.93 -15.01 31.72
CA PHE A 368 25.77 -15.09 32.90
C PHE A 368 27.10 -15.78 32.62
N ASP A 369 27.08 -16.87 31.86
CA ASP A 369 28.28 -17.61 31.47
C ASP A 369 29.25 -16.73 30.67
N GLU A 370 28.75 -15.84 29.81
CA GLU A 370 29.60 -14.89 29.09
C GLU A 370 30.25 -13.87 30.03
N ILE A 371 29.51 -13.37 31.02
CA ILE A 371 30.02 -12.44 32.03
C ILE A 371 31.07 -13.12 32.91
N GLU A 372 30.84 -14.36 33.35
CA GLU A 372 31.81 -15.13 34.15
C GLU A 372 33.09 -15.48 33.38
N ARG A 373 33.01 -15.51 32.04
CA ARG A 373 34.15 -15.72 31.15
C ARG A 373 34.85 -14.41 30.75
N ASP A 374 34.52 -13.30 31.42
CA ASP A 374 35.08 -11.97 31.18
C ASP A 374 34.88 -11.46 29.75
N ILE A 375 33.83 -11.92 29.05
CA ILE A 375 33.49 -11.42 27.71
C ILE A 375 32.96 -9.99 27.86
N SER A 376 33.70 -9.03 27.32
CA SER A 376 33.33 -7.61 27.38
C SER A 376 32.02 -7.33 26.62
N MET A 377 31.30 -6.26 27.01
CA MET A 377 30.07 -5.88 26.30
C MET A 377 30.37 -5.57 24.82
N LYS A 378 31.52 -4.96 24.54
CA LYS A 378 31.97 -4.67 23.18
C LYS A 378 32.15 -5.95 22.36
N GLU A 379 32.89 -6.91 22.88
CA GLU A 379 33.13 -8.20 22.21
C GLU A 379 31.82 -8.95 21.94
N HIS A 380 30.91 -8.97 22.92
CA HIS A 380 29.61 -9.61 22.77
C HIS A 380 28.78 -8.97 21.65
N ILE A 381 28.60 -7.64 21.65
CA ILE A 381 27.80 -6.94 20.64
C ILE A 381 28.44 -7.08 19.25
N GLU A 382 29.76 -6.93 19.13
CA GLU A 382 30.46 -7.08 17.85
C GLU A 382 30.35 -8.51 17.29
N THR A 383 30.47 -9.53 18.15
CA THR A 383 30.33 -10.93 17.76
C THR A 383 28.92 -11.23 17.26
N ASN A 384 27.89 -10.78 17.98
CA ASN A 384 26.49 -10.96 17.59
C ASN A 384 26.17 -10.24 16.27
N LEU A 385 26.65 -9.01 16.09
CA LEU A 385 26.44 -8.27 14.85
C LEU A 385 27.14 -8.95 13.67
N ASN A 386 28.40 -9.34 13.81
CA ASN A 386 29.15 -10.00 12.73
C ASN A 386 28.48 -11.33 12.31
N ALA A 387 27.95 -12.10 13.25
CA ALA A 387 27.19 -13.31 12.95
C ALA A 387 25.90 -13.00 12.16
N SER A 388 25.20 -11.95 12.56
CA SER A 388 23.97 -11.50 11.89
C SER A 388 24.24 -10.99 10.47
N LEU A 389 25.28 -10.17 10.29
CA LEU A 389 25.73 -9.67 8.98
C LEU A 389 26.11 -10.80 8.03
N LYS A 390 26.77 -11.85 8.54
CA LYS A 390 27.10 -13.05 7.77
C LYS A 390 25.85 -13.78 7.26
N ARG A 391 24.84 -13.97 8.11
CA ARG A 391 23.57 -14.61 7.71
C ARG A 391 22.78 -13.75 6.73
N LEU A 392 22.66 -12.45 7.01
CA LEU A 392 22.02 -11.46 6.13
C LEU A 392 22.77 -11.24 4.81
N GLN A 393 23.99 -11.74 4.67
CA GLN A 393 24.88 -11.51 3.52
C GLN A 393 25.02 -10.01 3.21
N SER A 394 25.23 -9.20 4.26
CA SER A 394 25.31 -7.75 4.18
C SER A 394 26.49 -7.19 4.97
N GLU A 395 26.98 -6.02 4.57
CA GLU A 395 28.08 -5.33 5.26
C GLU A 395 27.59 -4.46 6.43
N TYR A 396 26.30 -4.10 6.42
CA TYR A 396 25.68 -3.26 7.46
C TYR A 396 24.21 -3.60 7.69
N VAL A 397 23.69 -3.24 8.86
CA VAL A 397 22.26 -3.16 9.16
C VAL A 397 21.83 -1.71 9.32
N ASP A 398 20.59 -1.39 8.96
CA ASP A 398 20.08 -0.01 9.09
C ASP A 398 19.73 0.31 10.54
N LEU A 399 19.18 -0.67 11.26
CA LEU A 399 18.78 -0.53 12.64
C LEU A 399 19.23 -1.75 13.47
N TYR A 400 20.03 -1.52 14.50
CA TYR A 400 20.46 -2.58 15.43
C TYR A 400 19.89 -2.37 16.82
N ILE A 401 19.13 -3.35 17.31
CA ILE A 401 18.22 -3.18 18.44
C ILE A 401 18.66 -4.01 19.64
N LEU A 402 18.82 -3.38 20.80
CA LEU A 402 18.92 -4.09 22.07
C LEU A 402 17.54 -4.69 22.42
N HIS A 403 17.42 -6.01 22.45
CA HIS A 403 16.12 -6.70 22.47
C HIS A 403 15.34 -6.54 23.78
N MET A 404 16.03 -6.28 24.89
CA MET A 404 15.45 -5.96 26.20
C MET A 404 16.47 -5.23 27.06
N TRP A 405 16.01 -4.48 28.06
CA TRP A 405 16.91 -3.81 29.01
C TRP A 405 17.87 -4.80 29.69
N ASP A 406 19.16 -4.46 29.75
CA ASP A 406 20.17 -5.23 30.46
C ASP A 406 20.33 -4.71 31.91
N TYR A 407 19.96 -5.53 32.90
CA TYR A 407 20.12 -5.18 34.32
C TYR A 407 21.50 -5.55 34.89
N ASN A 408 22.33 -6.28 34.13
CA ASN A 408 23.63 -6.77 34.57
C ASN A 408 24.79 -5.88 34.10
N THR A 409 24.57 -5.11 33.04
CA THR A 409 25.59 -4.24 32.43
C THR A 409 25.25 -2.77 32.63
N PRO A 410 26.20 -1.92 33.08
CA PRO A 410 26.02 -0.47 33.05
C PRO A 410 25.71 0.00 31.62
N ILE A 411 24.69 0.84 31.47
CA ILE A 411 24.19 1.24 30.14
C ILE A 411 25.27 1.95 29.31
N GLU A 412 26.22 2.62 29.95
CA GLU A 412 27.36 3.27 29.33
C GLU A 412 28.22 2.30 28.50
N GLU A 413 28.43 1.07 28.99
CA GLU A 413 29.20 0.07 28.25
C GLU A 413 28.49 -0.33 26.95
N THR A 414 27.16 -0.52 27.04
CA THR A 414 26.32 -0.82 25.88
C THR A 414 26.30 0.33 24.88
N LEU A 415 26.05 1.56 25.33
CA LEU A 415 26.01 2.74 24.46
C LEU A 415 27.36 3.02 23.80
N CYS A 416 28.47 2.86 24.53
CA CYS A 416 29.81 3.02 23.98
C CYS A 416 30.07 2.02 22.85
N ALA A 417 29.78 0.74 23.08
CA ALA A 417 29.98 -0.32 22.07
C ALA A 417 29.08 -0.12 20.84
N LEU A 418 27.81 0.23 21.05
CA LEU A 418 26.88 0.54 19.95
C LEU A 418 27.33 1.76 19.13
N ASN A 419 27.82 2.81 19.79
CA ASN A 419 28.39 3.97 19.14
C ASN A 419 29.64 3.64 18.29
N ASP A 420 30.53 2.77 18.79
CA ASP A 420 31.69 2.31 18.01
C ASP A 420 31.27 1.61 16.71
N LEU A 421 30.20 0.81 16.75
CA LEU A 421 29.66 0.13 15.57
C LEU A 421 29.05 1.08 14.55
N VAL A 422 28.40 2.15 15.01
CA VAL A 422 27.89 3.22 14.15
C VAL A 422 29.03 3.97 13.47
N LYS A 423 30.07 4.34 14.23
CA LYS A 423 31.28 4.97 13.69
C LYS A 423 32.01 4.08 12.68
N ALA A 424 31.98 2.76 12.90
CA ALA A 424 32.55 1.78 11.98
C ALA A 424 31.71 1.55 10.71
N GLY A 425 30.51 2.15 10.60
CA GLY A 425 29.63 2.01 9.43
C GLY A 425 28.92 0.66 9.32
N LYS A 426 29.03 -0.22 10.33
CA LYS A 426 28.35 -1.53 10.35
C LYS A 426 26.87 -1.42 10.77
N VAL A 427 26.51 -0.32 11.41
CA VAL A 427 25.14 -0.01 11.85
C VAL A 427 24.86 1.45 11.48
N ARG A 428 23.71 1.75 10.89
CA ARG A 428 23.34 3.15 10.61
C ARG A 428 22.70 3.84 11.81
N TYR A 429 21.78 3.14 12.49
CA TYR A 429 21.06 3.62 13.66
C TYR A 429 20.88 2.51 14.70
N ILE A 430 20.71 2.89 15.96
CA ILE A 430 20.51 1.93 17.05
C ILE A 430 19.12 2.11 17.67
N GLY A 431 18.57 1.01 18.19
CA GLY A 431 17.27 1.00 18.85
C GLY A 431 17.28 0.17 20.12
N ILE A 432 16.16 0.22 20.84
CA ILE A 432 15.92 -0.61 22.01
C ILE A 432 14.50 -1.18 21.95
N SER A 433 14.30 -2.33 22.58
CA SER A 433 12.99 -2.97 22.77
C SER A 433 12.82 -3.30 24.25
N ASN A 434 11.56 -3.41 24.70
CA ASN A 434 11.19 -3.84 26.05
C ASN A 434 11.99 -3.13 27.17
N ALA A 435 11.80 -1.83 27.31
CA ALA A 435 12.38 -0.98 28.36
C ALA A 435 11.33 -0.01 28.90
N TYR A 436 11.55 0.51 30.11
CA TYR A 436 10.71 1.57 30.68
C TYR A 436 11.11 2.95 30.14
N ALA A 437 10.16 3.90 30.09
CA ALA A 437 10.40 5.24 29.58
C ALA A 437 11.57 5.96 30.29
N TRP A 438 11.64 5.86 31.62
CA TRP A 438 12.74 6.44 32.39
C TRP A 438 14.11 5.86 32.04
N GLN A 439 14.17 4.57 31.66
CA GLN A 439 15.42 3.91 31.26
C GLN A 439 15.92 4.45 29.92
N VAL A 440 15.01 4.58 28.95
CA VAL A 440 15.31 5.15 27.64
C VAL A 440 15.72 6.62 27.76
N ALA A 441 14.99 7.41 28.56
CA ALA A 441 15.31 8.81 28.81
C ALA A 441 16.71 8.97 29.44
N MET A 442 17.03 8.17 30.44
CA MET A 442 18.36 8.14 31.06
C MET A 442 19.44 7.77 30.04
N ALA A 443 19.25 6.69 29.28
CA ALA A 443 20.22 6.23 28.29
C ALA A 443 20.49 7.27 27.19
N ASN A 444 19.44 7.89 26.63
CA ASN A 444 19.58 8.91 25.59
C ASN A 444 20.20 10.20 26.13
N THR A 445 19.94 10.56 27.39
CA THR A 445 20.58 11.70 28.04
C THR A 445 22.09 11.46 28.17
N ILE A 446 22.49 10.29 28.68
CA ILE A 446 23.91 9.89 28.79
C ILE A 446 24.58 9.89 27.41
N ALA A 447 23.95 9.31 26.40
CA ALA A 447 24.49 9.29 25.04
C ALA A 447 24.73 10.73 24.52
N THR A 448 23.74 11.60 24.70
CA THR A 448 23.83 13.02 24.28
C THR A 448 24.97 13.74 24.99
N GLU A 449 25.06 13.62 26.32
CA GLU A 449 26.12 14.26 27.13
C GLU A 449 27.53 13.79 26.74
N ARG A 450 27.66 12.53 26.33
CA ARG A 450 28.94 11.93 25.92
C ARG A 450 29.25 12.09 24.43
N GLY A 451 28.35 12.70 23.65
CA GLY A 451 28.48 12.77 22.20
C GLY A 451 28.46 11.40 21.51
N TRP A 452 27.77 10.43 22.11
CA TRP A 452 27.54 9.11 21.55
C TRP A 452 26.20 9.05 20.82
N THR A 453 26.05 8.09 19.91
CA THR A 453 24.78 7.84 19.21
C THR A 453 23.66 7.48 20.21
N PRO A 454 22.55 8.24 20.28
CA PRO A 454 21.39 7.89 21.10
C PRO A 454 20.53 6.80 20.42
N PHE A 455 19.61 6.19 21.17
CA PHE A 455 18.60 5.32 20.58
C PHE A 455 17.67 6.12 19.68
N ALA A 456 17.57 5.69 18.43
CA ALA A 456 16.76 6.32 17.39
C ALA A 456 15.36 5.71 17.26
N SER A 457 15.10 4.55 17.89
CA SER A 457 13.79 3.91 17.87
C SER A 457 13.51 3.08 19.13
N ILE A 458 12.23 2.95 19.47
CA ILE A 458 11.71 2.03 20.49
C ILE A 458 10.76 1.01 19.85
N GLN A 459 11.02 -0.27 20.10
CA GLN A 459 10.17 -1.38 19.70
C GLN A 459 9.40 -1.93 20.92
N GLY A 460 8.21 -1.39 21.17
CA GLY A 460 7.35 -1.70 22.33
C GLY A 460 6.19 -2.65 22.02
N HIS A 461 5.57 -3.24 23.05
CA HIS A 461 4.36 -4.05 22.87
C HIS A 461 3.16 -3.10 22.86
N TYR A 462 2.63 -2.83 21.67
CA TYR A 462 1.53 -1.87 21.51
C TYR A 462 0.61 -2.29 20.36
N ASN A 463 -0.68 -2.34 20.64
CA ASN A 463 -1.74 -2.61 19.68
C ASN A 463 -3.08 -2.13 20.24
N LEU A 464 -4.15 -2.27 19.46
CA LEU A 464 -5.47 -1.75 19.79
C LEU A 464 -6.02 -2.23 21.15
N ILE A 465 -5.64 -3.45 21.58
CA ILE A 465 -6.10 -4.06 22.85
C ILE A 465 -5.01 -4.11 23.93
N PHE A 466 -3.83 -3.53 23.70
CA PHE A 466 -2.78 -3.44 24.71
C PHE A 466 -1.98 -2.14 24.52
N ARG A 467 -2.26 -1.14 25.35
CA ARG A 467 -1.88 0.27 25.15
C ARG A 467 -1.03 0.86 26.27
N GLU A 468 -0.33 0.02 27.04
CA GLU A 468 0.46 0.50 28.19
C GLU A 468 1.61 1.45 27.81
N GLU A 469 2.12 1.37 26.58
CA GLU A 469 3.14 2.30 26.05
C GLU A 469 2.65 3.76 25.99
N GLU A 470 1.33 4.00 25.92
CA GLU A 470 0.74 5.34 25.88
C GLU A 470 0.93 6.13 27.17
N ARG A 471 1.20 5.47 28.30
CA ARG A 471 1.34 6.15 29.60
C ARG A 471 2.51 7.12 29.65
N GLU A 472 3.66 6.71 29.11
CA GLU A 472 4.91 7.47 29.20
C GLU A 472 5.85 7.24 28.01
N MET A 473 5.93 6.01 27.47
CA MET A 473 6.96 5.67 26.48
C MET A 473 6.74 6.41 25.15
N ILE A 474 5.49 6.53 24.69
CA ILE A 474 5.20 7.23 23.44
C ILE A 474 5.62 8.71 23.54
N ASP A 475 5.33 9.38 24.64
CA ASP A 475 5.71 10.79 24.82
C ASP A 475 7.22 10.94 25.03
N CYS A 476 7.87 9.99 25.72
CA CYS A 476 9.32 9.90 25.79
C CYS A 476 9.95 9.75 24.39
N ALA A 477 9.42 8.85 23.56
CA ALA A 477 9.89 8.64 22.19
C ALA A 477 9.72 9.90 21.34
N LYS A 478 8.58 10.58 21.41
CA LYS A 478 8.36 11.86 20.72
C LYS A 478 9.34 12.94 21.18
N PHE A 479 9.59 13.05 22.48
CA PHE A 479 10.52 14.03 23.05
C PHE A 479 11.94 13.87 22.49
N PHE A 480 12.44 12.63 22.40
CA PHE A 480 13.75 12.33 21.83
C PHE A 480 13.75 12.19 20.30
N GLY A 481 12.62 12.38 19.63
CA GLY A 481 12.49 12.22 18.18
C GLY A 481 12.71 10.78 17.69
N MET A 482 12.39 9.79 18.52
CA MET A 482 12.55 8.37 18.23
C MET A 482 11.41 7.84 17.35
N GLY A 483 11.72 6.91 16.45
CA GLY A 483 10.72 6.12 15.75
C GLY A 483 10.05 5.10 16.69
N ILE A 484 8.74 4.91 16.56
CA ILE A 484 7.99 3.95 17.37
C ILE A 484 7.61 2.77 16.46
N THR A 485 8.19 1.59 16.72
CA THR A 485 8.02 0.38 15.89
C THR A 485 7.33 -0.72 16.70
N PRO A 486 6.01 -0.63 16.93
CA PRO A 486 5.34 -1.54 17.84
C PRO A 486 5.32 -2.97 17.28
N TYR A 487 5.56 -3.95 18.16
CA TYR A 487 5.45 -5.37 17.84
C TYR A 487 4.16 -5.97 18.40
N SER A 488 3.79 -7.16 17.91
CA SER A 488 2.47 -7.76 18.18
C SER A 488 1.31 -6.85 17.76
N SER A 489 1.47 -6.08 16.68
CA SER A 489 0.48 -5.11 16.19
C SER A 489 -0.91 -5.71 15.95
N LEU A 490 -0.99 -7.01 15.65
CA LEU A 490 -2.24 -7.74 15.43
C LEU A 490 -2.66 -8.67 16.59
N ALA A 491 -2.03 -8.54 17.76
CA ALA A 491 -2.29 -9.34 18.96
C ALA A 491 -2.32 -10.87 18.72
N ALA A 492 -1.32 -11.36 17.98
CA ALA A 492 -1.22 -12.76 17.52
C ALA A 492 -2.41 -13.21 16.65
N GLY A 493 -3.00 -12.28 15.89
CA GLY A 493 -4.09 -12.52 14.94
C GLY A 493 -5.48 -12.30 15.52
N ARG A 494 -5.63 -11.81 16.75
CA ARG A 494 -6.93 -11.42 17.33
C ARG A 494 -7.52 -10.19 16.64
N LEU A 495 -6.66 -9.26 16.22
CA LEU A 495 -7.03 -8.03 15.48
C LEU A 495 -6.93 -8.24 13.96
N ALA A 496 -7.12 -9.48 13.50
CA ALA A 496 -7.01 -9.82 12.08
C ALA A 496 -8.24 -10.56 11.56
N ARG A 497 -9.18 -10.93 12.45
CA ARG A 497 -10.37 -11.73 12.13
C ARG A 497 -11.36 -11.76 13.29
N ASN A 498 -12.62 -12.06 12.98
CA ASN A 498 -13.65 -12.39 13.96
C ASN A 498 -13.36 -13.76 14.63
N LYS A 499 -13.79 -13.92 15.89
CA LYS A 499 -13.68 -15.12 16.74
C LYS A 499 -14.15 -16.44 16.11
N LYS A 500 -14.97 -16.41 15.05
CA LYS A 500 -15.51 -17.63 14.42
C LYS A 500 -14.52 -18.43 13.56
N VAL A 501 -13.25 -17.98 13.45
CA VAL A 501 -12.24 -18.61 12.58
C VAL A 501 -11.00 -19.04 13.38
N ASP A 502 -10.86 -20.35 13.56
CA ASP A 502 -9.68 -20.97 14.19
C ASP A 502 -8.48 -20.99 13.25
N THR A 503 -7.27 -20.86 13.81
CA THR A 503 -6.01 -21.01 13.06
C THR A 503 -5.01 -21.82 13.87
N LYS A 504 -4.13 -22.55 13.17
CA LYS A 504 -3.05 -23.34 13.78
C LYS A 504 -2.17 -22.53 14.75
N ARG A 505 -1.96 -21.24 14.48
CA ARG A 505 -1.21 -20.33 15.38
C ARG A 505 -1.97 -20.03 16.67
N LEU A 506 -3.28 -19.81 16.61
CA LEU A 506 -4.10 -19.53 17.80
C LEU A 506 -4.11 -20.72 18.77
N GLU A 507 -4.15 -21.94 18.24
CA GLU A 507 -4.17 -23.17 19.03
C GLU A 507 -2.82 -23.47 19.71
N LEU A 508 -1.72 -23.28 18.99
CA LEU A 508 -0.39 -23.74 19.41
C LEU A 508 0.45 -22.66 20.13
N ASP A 509 0.10 -21.37 20.01
CA ASP A 509 0.90 -20.27 20.59
C ASP A 509 0.60 -20.07 22.09
N GLY A 510 1.35 -20.79 22.94
CA GLY A 510 1.30 -20.66 24.41
C GLY A 510 1.66 -19.25 24.91
N TYR A 511 2.53 -18.53 24.19
CA TYR A 511 2.95 -17.18 24.57
C TYR A 511 1.85 -16.14 24.33
N ALA A 512 1.11 -16.28 23.22
CA ALA A 512 -0.06 -15.45 22.95
C ALA A 512 -1.17 -15.65 24.01
N ARG A 513 -1.40 -16.90 24.47
CA ARG A 513 -2.34 -17.16 25.57
C ARG A 513 -1.91 -16.50 26.88
N PHE A 514 -0.62 -16.53 27.20
CA PHE A 514 -0.07 -15.81 28.35
C PHE A 514 -0.32 -14.30 28.29
N LYS A 515 -0.18 -13.68 27.11
CA LYS A 515 -0.38 -12.23 26.93
C LYS A 515 -1.83 -11.76 27.01
N TYR A 516 -2.76 -12.46 26.37
CA TYR A 516 -4.12 -11.94 26.13
C TYR A 516 -5.24 -12.74 26.79
N GLY A 517 -4.95 -13.92 27.35
CA GLY A 517 -6.00 -14.82 27.84
C GLY A 517 -6.77 -14.30 29.06
N LYS A 518 -6.14 -13.45 29.88
CA LYS A 518 -6.79 -12.92 31.11
C LYS A 518 -7.76 -11.76 30.84
N THR A 519 -7.60 -11.07 29.73
CA THR A 519 -8.35 -9.85 29.38
C THR A 519 -9.30 -10.06 28.22
N GLU A 520 -9.39 -11.28 27.67
CA GLU A 520 -10.15 -11.61 26.47
C GLU A 520 -11.59 -11.08 26.45
N GLN A 521 -12.31 -11.15 27.58
CA GLN A 521 -13.70 -10.65 27.66
C GLN A 521 -13.78 -9.13 27.57
N ILE A 522 -12.80 -8.44 28.14
CA ILE A 522 -12.69 -6.98 28.12
C ILE A 522 -12.26 -6.52 26.72
N ASP A 523 -11.32 -7.24 26.09
CA ASP A 523 -10.77 -6.89 24.79
C ASP A 523 -11.78 -7.11 23.65
N GLN A 524 -12.75 -8.01 23.84
CA GLN A 524 -13.69 -8.39 22.79
C GLN A 524 -14.52 -7.20 22.29
N VAL A 525 -14.96 -6.30 23.17
CA VAL A 525 -15.79 -5.15 22.76
C VAL A 525 -15.03 -4.20 21.83
N ILE A 526 -13.70 -4.14 21.95
CA ILE A 526 -12.85 -3.33 21.08
C ILE A 526 -12.66 -4.02 19.73
N ILE A 527 -12.48 -5.35 19.73
CA ILE A 527 -12.40 -6.16 18.50
C ILE A 527 -13.71 -6.08 17.71
N ASP A 528 -14.86 -6.06 18.40
CA ASP A 528 -16.16 -5.92 17.74
C ASP A 528 -16.32 -4.52 17.10
N ARG A 529 -15.80 -3.46 17.74
CA ARG A 529 -15.75 -2.10 17.14
C ARG A 529 -14.83 -2.06 15.91
N GLU A 530 -13.65 -2.68 15.99
CA GLU A 530 -12.75 -2.82 14.84
C GLU A 530 -13.45 -3.50 13.66
N GLU A 531 -14.19 -4.58 13.92
CA GLU A 531 -14.97 -5.29 12.89
C GLU A 531 -16.06 -4.39 12.28
N GLU A 532 -16.78 -3.61 13.09
CA GLU A 532 -17.77 -2.64 12.60
C GLU A 532 -17.12 -1.63 11.64
N ILE A 533 -15.96 -1.07 12.01
CA ILE A 533 -15.21 -0.13 11.18
C ILE A 533 -14.72 -0.82 9.90
N ALA A 534 -14.17 -2.02 10.00
CA ALA A 534 -13.70 -2.80 8.85
C ALA A 534 -14.85 -3.05 7.85
N ASN A 535 -16.03 -3.45 8.34
CA ASN A 535 -17.23 -3.65 7.54
C ASN A 535 -17.74 -2.36 6.90
N ARG A 536 -17.74 -1.26 7.67
CA ARG A 536 -18.17 0.07 7.20
C ARG A 536 -17.28 0.61 6.08
N LEU A 537 -15.97 0.37 6.18
CA LEU A 537 -14.97 0.82 5.22
C LEU A 537 -14.71 -0.20 4.09
N HIS A 538 -15.31 -1.39 4.16
CA HIS A 538 -15.07 -2.50 3.24
C HIS A 538 -13.59 -2.90 3.11
N VAL A 539 -12.87 -2.89 4.24
CA VAL A 539 -11.44 -3.25 4.35
C VAL A 539 -11.26 -4.39 5.34
N SER A 540 -10.07 -4.99 5.39
CA SER A 540 -9.76 -6.02 6.37
C SER A 540 -9.61 -5.45 7.80
N MET A 541 -9.95 -6.24 8.83
CA MET A 541 -9.67 -5.89 10.24
C MET A 541 -8.18 -5.58 10.44
N THR A 542 -7.30 -6.43 9.90
CA THR A 542 -5.85 -6.22 9.86
C THR A 542 -5.48 -4.81 9.40
N ALA A 543 -6.12 -4.32 8.33
CA ALA A 543 -5.84 -2.99 7.82
C ALA A 543 -6.32 -1.89 8.77
N VAL A 544 -7.47 -2.05 9.43
CA VAL A 544 -7.96 -1.11 10.47
C VAL A 544 -7.00 -1.04 11.66
N ALA A 545 -6.61 -2.18 12.24
CA ALA A 545 -5.71 -2.20 13.40
C ALA A 545 -4.33 -1.58 13.10
N LEU A 546 -3.78 -1.85 11.92
CA LEU A 546 -2.50 -1.26 11.49
C LEU A 546 -2.66 0.22 11.14
N ALA A 547 -3.73 0.63 10.48
CA ALA A 547 -4.02 2.04 10.17
C ALA A 547 -4.19 2.86 11.45
N TRP A 548 -4.81 2.30 12.49
CA TRP A 548 -4.89 2.91 13.80
C TRP A 548 -3.51 3.18 14.41
N LEU A 549 -2.59 2.20 14.37
CA LEU A 549 -1.20 2.40 14.82
C LEU A 549 -0.46 3.45 13.97
N ILE A 550 -0.65 3.44 12.65
CA ILE A 550 -0.06 4.43 11.74
C ILE A 550 -0.56 5.84 12.07
N ALA A 551 -1.86 6.00 12.32
CA ALA A 551 -2.46 7.28 12.71
C ALA A 551 -1.92 7.81 14.05
N LYS A 552 -1.49 6.91 14.95
CA LYS A 552 -0.79 7.26 16.21
C LYS A 552 0.70 7.61 16.00
N GLY A 553 1.18 7.65 14.76
CA GLY A 553 2.56 8.00 14.41
C GLY A 553 3.54 6.83 14.45
N CYS A 554 3.06 5.59 14.48
CA CYS A 554 3.91 4.40 14.53
C CYS A 554 4.28 3.87 13.13
N VAL A 555 5.27 2.97 13.11
CA VAL A 555 5.58 2.05 12.00
C VAL A 555 5.35 0.63 12.51
N PRO A 556 4.11 0.11 12.48
CA PRO A 556 3.79 -1.16 13.09
C PRO A 556 4.50 -2.34 12.43
N ILE A 557 4.95 -3.28 13.25
CA ILE A 557 5.54 -4.54 12.79
C ILE A 557 4.43 -5.57 12.71
N ALA A 558 4.19 -6.10 11.52
CA ALA A 558 3.17 -7.12 11.26
C ALA A 558 3.82 -8.34 10.59
N GLY A 559 3.46 -9.54 11.07
CA GLY A 559 3.94 -10.79 10.47
C GLY A 559 2.91 -11.35 9.50
N ALA A 560 3.39 -12.05 8.47
CA ALA A 560 2.55 -12.76 7.50
C ALA A 560 3.01 -14.22 7.38
N THR A 561 2.05 -15.13 7.22
CA THR A 561 2.27 -16.56 7.00
C THR A 561 1.87 -17.04 5.60
N ASN A 562 1.35 -16.15 4.76
CA ASN A 562 1.12 -16.41 3.34
C ASN A 562 1.12 -15.09 2.55
N PRO A 563 1.29 -15.12 1.22
CA PRO A 563 1.36 -13.90 0.40
C PRO A 563 0.10 -13.03 0.44
N ALA A 564 -1.10 -13.62 0.51
CA ALA A 564 -2.36 -12.87 0.53
C ALA A 564 -2.50 -11.97 1.77
N GLN A 565 -1.82 -12.29 2.87
CA GLN A 565 -1.80 -11.41 4.05
C GLN A 565 -1.00 -10.13 3.83
N ILE A 566 -0.10 -10.08 2.84
CA ILE A 566 0.62 -8.85 2.48
C ILE A 566 -0.35 -7.80 1.93
N ASP A 567 -1.41 -8.21 1.24
CA ASP A 567 -2.40 -7.28 0.70
C ASP A 567 -3.05 -6.45 1.81
N ALA A 568 -3.32 -7.06 2.98
CA ALA A 568 -3.85 -6.37 4.15
C ALA A 568 -2.83 -5.43 4.82
N LEU A 569 -1.53 -5.78 4.82
CA LEU A 569 -0.46 -4.88 5.29
C LEU A 569 -0.33 -3.66 4.36
N LYS A 570 -0.40 -3.89 3.05
CA LYS A 570 -0.44 -2.84 2.02
C LYS A 570 -1.72 -2.00 2.16
N GLU A 571 -2.85 -2.61 2.47
CA GLU A 571 -4.13 -1.91 2.68
C GLU A 571 -4.05 -0.90 3.83
N ALA A 572 -3.37 -1.25 4.92
CA ALA A 572 -3.22 -0.38 6.09
C ALA A 572 -2.59 0.98 5.78
N SER A 573 -1.57 1.03 4.92
CA SER A 573 -0.89 2.29 4.54
C SER A 573 -1.77 3.22 3.69
N LYS A 574 -2.88 2.69 3.17
CA LYS A 574 -3.82 3.39 2.29
C LYS A 574 -5.01 4.00 3.03
N ILE A 575 -5.21 3.63 4.30
CA ILE A 575 -6.37 4.04 5.11
C ILE A 575 -6.00 5.26 5.97
N HIS A 576 -6.83 6.30 5.89
CA HIS A 576 -6.80 7.41 6.82
C HIS A 576 -8.05 7.32 7.72
N LEU A 577 -7.84 7.02 9.01
CA LEU A 577 -8.90 7.05 10.00
C LEU A 577 -9.08 8.50 10.48
N ASP A 578 -10.31 9.01 10.41
CA ASP A 578 -10.63 10.32 11.00
C ASP A 578 -10.60 10.25 12.54
N GLN A 579 -10.56 11.43 13.17
CA GLN A 579 -10.46 11.53 14.63
C GLN A 579 -11.65 10.87 15.33
N GLU A 580 -12.86 10.97 14.77
CA GLU A 580 -14.06 10.34 15.34
C GLU A 580 -13.94 8.82 15.35
N THR A 581 -13.43 8.22 14.27
CA THR A 581 -13.19 6.77 14.19
C THR A 581 -12.08 6.34 15.15
N ILE A 582 -11.01 7.13 15.29
CA ILE A 582 -9.96 6.86 16.27
C ILE A 582 -10.51 6.92 17.70
N ASP A 583 -11.29 7.95 18.03
CA ASP A 583 -11.90 8.12 19.35
C ASP A 583 -12.88 6.96 19.65
N TYR A 584 -13.65 6.53 18.65
CA TYR A 584 -14.53 5.36 18.75
C TYR A 584 -13.76 4.08 19.04
N LEU A 585 -12.62 3.85 18.39
CA LEU A 585 -11.79 2.67 18.68
C LEU A 585 -11.12 2.76 20.06
N ASP A 586 -10.84 3.98 20.54
CA ASP A 586 -10.10 4.22 21.78
C ASP A 586 -10.96 4.16 23.04
N GLU A 587 -12.21 4.61 22.99
CA GLU A 587 -13.06 4.95 24.14
C GLU A 587 -13.23 3.81 25.17
N LEU A 588 -13.32 2.56 24.71
CA LEU A 588 -13.57 1.40 25.60
C LEU A 588 -12.30 0.77 26.15
N TYR A 589 -11.12 1.34 25.88
CA TYR A 589 -9.88 0.78 26.39
C TYR A 589 -9.80 0.87 27.92
N VAL A 590 -9.53 -0.26 28.55
CA VAL A 590 -9.26 -0.36 30.00
C VAL A 590 -7.78 -0.66 30.19
N PRO A 591 -7.05 0.00 31.11
CA PRO A 591 -5.64 -0.28 31.31
C PRO A 591 -5.37 -1.70 31.80
N HIS A 592 -4.30 -2.31 31.30
CA HIS A 592 -3.91 -3.69 31.56
C HIS A 592 -2.69 -3.76 32.49
N VAL A 593 -2.54 -4.90 33.17
CA VAL A 593 -1.24 -5.21 33.79
C VAL A 593 -0.23 -5.52 32.70
N LEU A 594 1.04 -5.18 32.92
CA LEU A 594 2.11 -5.56 31.99
C LEU A 594 2.13 -7.07 31.78
N VAL A 595 2.55 -7.50 30.59
CA VAL A 595 2.71 -8.90 30.19
C VAL A 595 3.97 -9.08 29.35
N GLY A 596 4.29 -10.33 29.00
CA GLY A 596 5.42 -10.66 28.12
C GLY A 596 6.77 -10.32 28.74
N VAL A 597 7.71 -9.89 27.90
CA VAL A 597 9.11 -9.62 28.26
C VAL A 597 9.22 -8.64 29.43
N MET A 598 8.39 -7.59 29.47
CA MET A 598 8.45 -6.58 30.54
C MET A 598 8.18 -7.14 31.95
N VAL A 599 7.40 -8.22 32.07
CA VAL A 599 7.17 -8.90 33.36
C VAL A 599 8.24 -9.95 33.64
N GLN A 600 8.81 -10.56 32.59
CA GLN A 600 9.82 -11.61 32.71
C GLN A 600 11.21 -11.03 32.99
N ASN A 601 11.53 -9.87 32.41
CA ASN A 601 12.82 -9.20 32.55
C ASN A 601 12.81 -8.21 33.72
N LYS A 602 13.14 -8.70 34.92
CA LYS A 602 13.20 -7.89 36.14
C LYS A 602 14.63 -7.78 36.68
N ARG A 603 14.88 -6.71 37.44
CA ARG A 603 16.13 -6.59 38.20
C ARG A 603 16.33 -7.74 39.18
N GLU A 604 15.26 -8.22 39.81
CA GLU A 604 15.28 -9.33 40.78
C GLU A 604 15.62 -10.69 40.14
N SER A 605 15.33 -10.86 38.84
CA SER A 605 15.79 -12.03 38.09
C SER A 605 17.27 -11.98 37.74
N SER A 606 17.97 -10.87 38.02
CA SER A 606 19.44 -10.84 37.97
C SER A 606 20.02 -11.61 39.17
N PRO A 607 20.88 -12.61 38.97
CA PRO A 607 21.63 -13.29 40.03
C PRO A 607 22.61 -12.34 40.76
N PHE A 608 22.92 -11.17 40.19
CA PHE A 608 23.69 -10.13 40.86
C PHE A 608 22.85 -9.26 41.81
N SER A 609 21.51 -9.32 41.75
CA SER A 609 20.61 -8.52 42.60
C SER A 609 20.69 -8.89 44.09
N ASN A 610 21.11 -10.11 44.42
CA ASN A 610 21.24 -10.62 45.80
C ASN A 610 22.64 -10.45 46.40
N LYS A 611 23.63 -9.93 45.68
CA LYS A 611 24.88 -9.51 46.29
C LYS A 611 24.63 -8.18 46.99
N LYS A 612 24.18 -8.24 48.25
CA LYS A 612 24.19 -7.09 49.18
C LYS A 612 25.51 -6.36 48.98
N THR A 613 25.42 -5.12 48.51
CA THR A 613 26.55 -4.21 48.45
C THR A 613 27.05 -4.07 49.88
N ASP A 614 28.13 -4.77 50.22
CA ASP A 614 28.79 -4.62 51.49
C ASP A 614 29.53 -3.28 51.42
N MET A 615 28.83 -2.19 51.75
CA MET A 615 29.32 -0.80 51.72
C MET A 615 30.47 -0.53 52.72
N LYS A 616 31.15 -1.56 53.21
CA LYS A 616 32.30 -1.45 54.12
C LYS A 616 33.67 -1.51 53.42
N LYS A 617 33.72 -1.54 52.09
CA LYS A 617 34.99 -1.62 51.33
C LYS A 617 35.30 -0.43 50.41
N LEU A 618 34.78 0.76 50.73
CA LEU A 618 35.12 2.01 50.03
C LEU A 618 35.68 3.09 50.98
N GLU A 619 36.36 2.69 52.05
CA GLU A 619 37.03 3.63 52.98
C GLU A 619 38.57 3.50 53.03
N ASN A 620 39.21 2.72 52.17
CA ASN A 620 40.66 2.78 51.99
C ASN A 620 41.01 2.39 50.56
N ASP A 621 41.20 3.39 49.69
CA ASP A 621 42.33 3.53 48.76
C ASP A 621 42.21 4.84 47.95
#